data_AF-A0A371LS47-F1
#
_entry.id   AF-A0A371LS47-F1
#
_cell.length_a   1.000
_cell.length_b   1.000
_cell.length_c   1.000
_cell.angle_alpha   90.00
_cell.angle_beta   90.00
_cell.angle_gamma   90.00
#
_symmetry.space_group_name_H-M   'P 1'
#
loop_
_entity.id
_entity.type
_entity.pdbx_description
1 polymer ?
#
loop_
_entity_poly.entity_id
_entity_poly.type
_entity_poly.pdbx_seq_one_letter_code
_entity_poly.pdbx_strand_id
1 'polypeptide(L)'
;MPVPASLPSIQSIVAIPLRPQTYLHLLYVGLAFPLGIAYFGILVTGFSIAVPLSVIVVGIPLLIVTLLIVRGLGAVERLLANLLLDTDIAAPTYPFRNGSVLDRVRALIVNRRTWIECGYLLLKFPIGIGVFVFLVTGLTMSITFLATPMFYDEPGQRIGLFLADPVTLTPSLSIPWGNVLVGAEFAVTVSEWAVNSLADALFFSAVGAILLLLTLHIVNFVAWFSRQYTRTLLGDPVAVLD
;
A
#
# COMPACT_ATOMS: atom_id res chain seq x y z
N MET A 1 3.28 31.64 -6.95
CA MET A 1 3.95 31.45 -8.27
C MET A 1 3.90 29.97 -8.62
N PRO A 2 3.49 29.56 -9.83
CA PRO A 2 3.57 28.15 -10.21
C PRO A 2 5.02 27.82 -10.54
N VAL A 3 5.58 26.84 -9.82
CA VAL A 3 6.90 26.26 -10.09
C VAL A 3 6.84 25.52 -11.44
N PRO A 4 7.81 25.69 -12.36
CA PRO A 4 7.81 24.95 -13.61
C PRO A 4 7.97 23.45 -13.32
N ALA A 5 7.04 22.64 -13.82
CA ALA A 5 7.13 21.18 -13.77
C ALA A 5 8.28 20.72 -14.67
N SER A 6 9.49 20.65 -14.12
CA SER A 6 10.59 19.92 -14.76
C SER A 6 10.16 18.46 -14.85
N LEU A 7 9.96 17.95 -16.06
CA LEU A 7 9.71 16.53 -16.29
C LEU A 7 10.81 15.73 -15.59
N PRO A 8 10.47 14.69 -14.81
CA PRO A 8 11.46 13.92 -14.06
C PRO A 8 12.51 13.37 -15.02
N SER A 9 13.77 13.78 -14.84
CA SER A 9 14.89 13.28 -15.64
C SER A 9 15.01 11.77 -15.44
N ILE A 10 15.32 11.01 -16.50
CA ILE A 10 15.52 9.55 -16.43
C ILE A 10 16.54 9.18 -15.34
N GLN A 11 17.53 10.05 -15.10
CA GLN A 11 18.50 9.88 -14.01
C GLN A 11 17.86 9.90 -12.62
N SER A 12 16.78 10.66 -12.43
CA SER A 12 16.03 10.71 -11.16
C SER A 12 15.23 9.44 -10.88
N ILE A 13 14.83 8.71 -11.94
CA ILE A 13 14.11 7.43 -11.86
C ILE A 13 15.07 6.30 -11.47
N VAL A 14 16.28 6.30 -12.04
CA VAL A 14 17.30 5.28 -11.78
C VAL A 14 18.01 5.50 -10.43
N ALA A 15 18.11 6.75 -9.95
CA ALA A 15 18.76 7.08 -8.68
C ALA A 15 17.90 6.85 -7.43
N ILE A 16 16.64 6.40 -7.56
CA ILE A 16 15.71 6.17 -6.44
C ILE A 16 16.26 5.17 -5.40
N PRO A 17 16.86 4.03 -5.77
CA PRO A 17 17.40 3.07 -4.81
C PRO A 17 18.52 3.67 -3.93
N LEU A 18 19.17 4.74 -4.37
CA LEU A 18 20.28 5.37 -3.66
C LEU A 18 19.82 6.46 -2.68
N ARG A 19 18.52 6.78 -2.63
CA ARG A 19 17.99 7.82 -1.74
C ARG A 19 17.60 7.23 -0.39
N PRO A 20 18.13 7.75 0.74
CA PRO A 20 17.76 7.26 2.07
C PRO A 20 16.25 7.41 2.35
N GLN A 21 15.62 8.43 1.76
CA GLN A 21 14.17 8.68 1.88
C GLN A 21 13.30 7.51 1.39
N THR A 22 13.73 6.79 0.34
CA THR A 22 12.97 5.66 -0.20
C THR A 22 12.90 4.50 0.79
N TYR A 23 13.95 4.29 1.59
CA TYR A 23 13.95 3.30 2.66
C TYR A 23 13.05 3.69 3.82
N LEU A 24 12.97 4.98 4.16
CA LEU A 24 12.02 5.48 5.16
C LEU A 24 10.56 5.32 4.69
N HIS A 25 10.29 5.58 3.41
CA HIS A 25 8.98 5.32 2.82
C HIS A 25 8.63 3.83 2.85
N LEU A 26 9.55 2.94 2.46
CA LEU A 26 9.37 1.49 2.57
C LEU A 26 9.09 1.07 4.02
N LEU A 27 9.81 1.63 4.98
CA LEU A 27 9.61 1.34 6.40
C LEU A 27 8.21 1.80 6.88
N TYR A 28 7.79 3.02 6.53
CA TYR A 28 6.45 3.52 6.87
C TYR A 28 5.35 2.65 6.26
N VAL A 29 5.48 2.31 4.97
CA VAL A 29 4.54 1.49 4.20
C VAL A 29 4.48 0.06 4.75
N GLY A 30 5.63 -0.52 5.12
CA GLY A 30 5.71 -1.81 5.78
C GLY A 30 5.08 -1.81 7.18
N LEU A 31 5.26 -0.73 7.95
CA LEU A 31 4.65 -0.55 9.26
C LEU A 31 3.14 -0.27 9.20
N ALA A 32 2.61 0.17 8.06
CA ALA A 32 1.19 0.49 7.92
C ALA A 32 0.28 -0.71 8.22
N PHE A 33 0.71 -1.93 7.90
CA PHE A 33 -0.04 -3.16 8.18
C PHE A 33 -0.06 -3.54 9.67
N PRO A 34 1.08 -3.73 10.38
CA PRO A 34 1.06 -4.05 11.80
C PRO A 34 0.42 -2.94 12.65
N LEU A 35 0.64 -1.68 12.30
CA LEU A 35 -0.03 -0.56 12.96
C LEU A 35 -1.53 -0.57 12.68
N GLY A 36 -1.94 -0.81 11.44
CA GLY A 36 -3.34 -0.96 11.06
C GLY A 36 -4.06 -2.04 11.88
N ILE A 37 -3.45 -3.23 12.05
CA ILE A 37 -3.98 -4.30 12.90
C ILE A 37 -4.14 -3.82 14.34
N ALA A 38 -3.09 -3.24 14.92
CA ALA A 38 -3.10 -2.79 16.31
C ALA A 38 -4.20 -1.75 16.55
N TYR A 39 -4.30 -0.76 15.67
CA TYR A 39 -5.29 0.33 15.79
C TYR A 39 -6.71 -0.18 15.60
N PHE A 40 -6.95 -1.01 14.59
CA PHE A 40 -8.24 -1.63 14.35
C PHE A 40 -8.67 -2.49 15.55
N GLY A 41 -7.77 -3.34 16.06
CA GLY A 41 -8.03 -4.18 17.21
C GLY A 41 -8.40 -3.37 18.46
N ILE A 42 -7.61 -2.32 18.77
CA ILE A 42 -7.89 -1.44 19.91
C ILE A 42 -9.22 -0.71 19.73
N LEU A 43 -9.47 -0.15 18.55
CA LEU A 43 -10.69 0.61 18.26
C LEU A 43 -11.93 -0.29 18.36
N VAL A 44 -11.94 -1.40 17.62
CA VAL A 44 -13.09 -2.32 17.58
C VAL A 44 -13.35 -2.92 18.95
N THR A 45 -12.31 -3.36 19.67
CA THR A 45 -12.46 -3.93 21.01
C THR A 45 -12.97 -2.89 21.99
N GLY A 46 -12.36 -1.69 22.01
CA GLY A 46 -12.75 -0.60 22.90
C GLY A 46 -14.22 -0.20 22.70
N PHE A 47 -14.66 -0.01 21.46
CA PHE A 47 -16.05 0.33 21.16
C PHE A 47 -17.02 -0.82 21.44
N SER A 48 -16.64 -2.07 21.11
CA SER A 48 -17.49 -3.24 21.33
C SER A 48 -17.77 -3.49 22.81
N ILE A 49 -16.84 -3.13 23.71
CA ILE A 49 -17.05 -3.22 25.16
C ILE A 49 -17.73 -1.96 25.68
N ALA A 50 -17.28 -0.77 25.27
CA ALA A 50 -17.77 0.49 25.83
C ALA A 50 -19.24 0.78 25.50
N VAL A 51 -19.69 0.48 24.27
CA VAL A 51 -21.05 0.81 23.82
C VAL A 51 -22.11 0.01 24.60
N PRO A 52 -22.03 -1.33 24.73
CA PRO A 52 -23.00 -2.08 25.52
C PRO A 52 -22.98 -1.72 27.02
N LEU A 53 -21.79 -1.54 27.60
CA LEU A 53 -21.67 -1.17 29.02
C LEU A 53 -22.20 0.25 29.31
N SER A 54 -22.36 1.09 28.29
CA SER A 54 -22.85 2.47 28.48
C SER A 54 -24.30 2.49 28.96
N VAL A 55 -25.08 1.42 28.71
CA VAL A 55 -26.43 1.23 29.28
C VAL A 55 -26.38 1.19 30.81
N ILE A 56 -25.31 0.63 31.39
CA ILE A 56 -25.11 0.47 32.84
C ILE A 56 -24.37 1.70 33.42
N VAL A 57 -24.22 2.80 32.66
CA VAL A 57 -23.43 4.00 32.99
C VAL A 57 -21.91 3.74 33.08
N VAL A 58 -21.48 2.56 33.51
CA VAL A 58 -20.06 2.13 33.61
C VAL A 58 -19.32 2.17 32.27
N GLY A 59 -20.03 1.99 31.15
CA GLY A 59 -19.41 2.08 29.83
C GLY A 59 -19.05 3.49 29.40
N ILE A 60 -19.60 4.53 30.03
CA ILE A 60 -19.26 5.93 29.70
C ILE A 60 -17.78 6.22 30.01
N PRO A 61 -17.26 5.93 31.23
CA PRO A 61 -15.82 5.97 31.49
C PRO A 61 -14.98 5.19 30.49
N LEU A 62 -15.41 3.98 30.12
CA LEU A 62 -14.67 3.14 29.18
C LEU A 62 -14.65 3.71 27.75
N LEU A 63 -15.75 4.34 27.32
CA LEU A 63 -15.84 5.03 26.04
C LEU A 63 -14.87 6.22 26.04
N ILE A 64 -14.82 6.99 27.11
CA ILE A 64 -13.90 8.13 27.26
C ILE A 64 -12.45 7.64 27.16
N VAL A 65 -12.08 6.57 27.87
CA VAL A 65 -10.74 5.98 27.79
C VAL A 65 -10.42 5.54 26.36
N THR A 66 -11.34 4.85 25.69
CA THR A 66 -11.19 4.43 24.29
C THR A 66 -10.93 5.63 23.37
N LEU A 67 -11.71 6.71 23.50
CA LEU A 67 -11.54 7.92 22.70
C LEU A 67 -10.20 8.64 23.00
N LEU A 68 -9.73 8.62 24.25
CA LEU A 68 -8.41 9.14 24.61
C LEU A 68 -7.27 8.30 24.02
N ILE A 69 -7.42 6.97 23.98
CA ILE A 69 -6.47 6.08 23.31
C ILE A 69 -6.43 6.39 21.81
N VAL A 70 -7.59 6.52 21.15
CA VAL A 70 -7.69 6.92 19.74
C VAL A 70 -6.90 8.20 19.46
N ARG A 71 -7.03 9.21 20.34
CA ARG A 71 -6.26 10.46 20.23
C ARG A 71 -4.75 10.25 20.33
N GLY A 72 -4.33 9.42 21.28
CA GLY A 72 -2.94 9.02 21.43
C GLY A 72 -2.39 8.34 20.18
N LEU A 73 -3.16 7.40 19.62
CA LEU A 73 -2.79 6.71 18.38
C LEU A 73 -2.73 7.66 17.18
N GLY A 74 -3.65 8.61 17.07
CA GLY A 74 -3.59 9.68 16.06
C GLY A 74 -2.35 10.58 16.22
N ALA A 75 -1.86 10.78 17.46
CA ALA A 75 -0.61 11.48 17.71
C ALA A 75 0.62 10.67 17.29
N VAL A 76 0.61 9.36 17.54
CA VAL A 76 1.67 8.44 17.06
C VAL A 76 1.73 8.45 15.54
N GLU A 77 0.60 8.39 14.84
CA GLU A 77 0.58 8.44 13.37
C GLU A 77 1.10 9.75 12.81
N ARG A 78 0.79 10.89 13.45
CA ARG A 78 1.38 12.19 13.08
C ARG A 78 2.89 12.20 13.30
N LEU A 79 3.37 11.67 14.43
CA LEU A 79 4.80 11.56 14.71
C LEU A 79 5.52 10.70 13.66
N LEU A 80 4.95 9.53 13.34
CA LEU A 80 5.51 8.64 12.31
C LEU A 80 5.51 9.31 10.93
N ALA A 81 4.43 9.99 10.56
CA ALA A 81 4.40 10.76 9.31
C ALA A 81 5.46 11.87 9.30
N ASN A 82 5.66 12.58 10.40
CA ASN A 82 6.65 13.66 10.46
C ASN A 82 8.08 13.10 10.37
N LEU A 83 8.38 12.00 11.06
CA LEU A 83 9.71 11.38 11.09
C LEU A 83 10.08 10.63 9.80
N LEU A 84 9.14 9.84 9.25
CA LEU A 84 9.41 8.91 8.14
C LEU A 84 9.04 9.48 6.77
N LEU A 85 8.06 10.39 6.73
CA LEU A 85 7.58 10.98 5.48
C LEU A 85 8.04 12.43 5.33
N ASP A 86 8.86 12.98 6.21
CA ASP A 86 9.34 14.38 6.15
C ASP A 86 8.18 15.37 6.00
N THR A 87 7.28 15.34 6.98
CA THR A 87 6.09 16.19 7.03
C THR A 87 6.09 17.01 8.31
N ASP A 88 5.41 18.15 8.28
CA ASP A 88 5.21 18.99 9.47
C ASP A 88 3.72 19.06 9.80
N ILE A 89 3.17 17.94 10.28
CA ILE A 89 1.78 17.86 10.70
C ILE A 89 1.71 18.29 12.17
N ALA A 90 1.30 19.55 12.37
CA ALA A 90 1.06 20.10 13.69
C ALA A 90 -0.05 19.32 14.44
N ALA A 91 0.08 19.25 15.76
CA ALA A 91 -0.96 18.69 16.60
C ALA A 91 -2.22 19.58 16.55
N PRO A 92 -3.42 19.00 16.45
CA PRO A 92 -4.67 19.75 16.52
C PRO A 92 -4.72 20.65 17.75
N THR A 93 -5.09 21.92 17.57
CA THR A 93 -5.43 22.76 18.72
C THR A 93 -6.77 22.27 19.28
N TYR A 94 -6.76 21.80 20.53
CA TYR A 94 -7.94 21.27 21.19
C TYR A 94 -8.57 22.35 22.10
N PRO A 95 -9.67 23.01 21.70
CA PRO A 95 -10.23 24.17 22.40
C PRO A 95 -10.75 23.87 23.81
N PHE A 96 -11.00 22.60 24.12
CA PHE A 96 -11.54 22.14 25.40
C PHE A 96 -10.48 21.95 26.50
N ARG A 97 -9.22 22.34 26.28
CA ARG A 97 -8.20 22.29 27.34
C ARG A 97 -8.54 23.21 28.53
N ASN A 98 -9.37 24.23 28.32
CA ASN A 98 -9.78 25.20 29.34
C ASN A 98 -11.28 25.04 29.65
N GLY A 99 -11.62 24.36 30.76
CA GLY A 99 -13.00 24.07 31.15
C GLY A 99 -13.10 22.97 32.22
N SER A 100 -14.31 22.69 32.72
CA SER A 100 -14.55 21.63 33.70
C SER A 100 -14.31 20.23 33.10
N VAL A 101 -14.11 19.21 33.94
CA VAL A 101 -13.92 17.82 33.50
C VAL A 101 -15.11 17.33 32.67
N LEU A 102 -16.32 17.75 33.04
CA LEU A 102 -17.55 17.39 32.33
C LEU A 102 -17.61 18.02 30.93
N ASP A 103 -17.21 19.29 30.82
CA ASP A 103 -17.17 20.01 29.53
C ASP A 103 -16.14 19.38 28.58
N ARG A 104 -15.00 18.94 29.12
CA ARG A 104 -13.95 18.22 28.37
C ARG A 104 -14.47 16.90 27.80
N VAL A 105 -15.15 16.11 28.63
CA VAL A 105 -15.72 14.81 28.22
C VAL A 105 -16.80 15.02 27.15
N ARG A 106 -17.71 15.98 27.38
CA ARG A 106 -18.76 16.32 26.41
C ARG A 106 -18.14 16.77 25.09
N ALA A 107 -17.13 17.65 25.14
CA ALA A 107 -16.43 18.09 23.95
C ALA A 107 -15.68 16.95 23.24
N LEU A 108 -15.10 15.98 23.97
CA LEU A 108 -14.44 14.81 23.37
C LEU A 108 -15.42 13.97 22.55
N ILE A 109 -16.62 13.71 23.09
CA ILE A 109 -17.64 12.86 22.45
C ILE A 109 -18.35 13.59 21.29
N VAL A 110 -18.70 14.86 21.47
CA VAL A 110 -19.47 15.62 20.47
C VAL A 110 -18.60 16.11 19.31
N ASN A 111 -17.29 16.28 19.53
CA ASN A 111 -16.42 16.84 18.50
C ASN A 111 -16.27 15.88 17.31
N ARG A 112 -16.68 16.35 16.13
CA ARG A 112 -16.55 15.66 14.83
C ARG A 112 -15.13 15.15 14.58
N ARG A 113 -14.11 15.86 15.06
CA ARG A 113 -12.71 15.50 14.85
C ARG A 113 -12.31 14.19 15.52
N THR A 114 -12.87 13.91 16.70
CA THR A 114 -12.64 12.61 17.38
C THR A 114 -13.15 11.46 16.50
N TRP A 115 -14.31 11.63 15.85
CA TRP A 115 -14.88 10.63 14.95
C TRP A 115 -14.12 10.49 13.63
N ILE A 116 -13.52 11.58 13.13
CA ILE A 116 -12.60 11.53 11.98
C ILE A 116 -11.34 10.71 12.35
N GLU A 117 -10.77 10.92 13.55
CA GLU A 117 -9.63 10.12 14.05
C GLU A 117 -10.00 8.63 14.17
N CYS A 118 -11.20 8.30 14.67
CA CYS A 118 -11.70 6.92 14.68
C CYS A 118 -11.79 6.33 13.26
N GLY A 119 -12.40 7.06 12.33
CA GLY A 119 -12.51 6.65 10.92
C GLY A 119 -11.14 6.48 10.26
N TYR A 120 -10.19 7.36 10.57
CA TYR A 120 -8.82 7.27 10.09
C TYR A 120 -8.16 5.95 10.51
N LEU A 121 -8.22 5.63 11.80
CA LEU A 121 -7.64 4.40 12.36
C LEU A 121 -8.33 3.14 11.83
N LEU A 122 -9.66 3.20 11.65
CA LEU A 122 -10.43 2.09 11.08
C LEU A 122 -10.01 1.81 9.64
N LEU A 123 -9.85 2.85 8.81
CA LEU A 123 -9.49 2.72 7.40
C LEU A 123 -8.01 2.40 7.18
N LYS A 124 -7.15 2.71 8.17
CA LYS A 124 -5.72 2.37 8.13
C LYS A 124 -5.49 0.87 7.95
N PHE A 125 -6.34 0.02 8.53
CA PHE A 125 -6.22 -1.43 8.43
C PHE A 125 -6.42 -1.98 6.99
N PRO A 126 -7.57 -1.75 6.31
CA PRO A 126 -7.76 -2.25 4.94
C PRO A 126 -6.76 -1.64 3.95
N ILE A 127 -6.40 -0.36 4.12
CA ILE A 127 -5.34 0.27 3.30
C ILE A 127 -4.00 -0.42 3.55
N GLY A 128 -3.64 -0.64 4.82
CA GLY A 128 -2.41 -1.31 5.22
C GLY A 128 -2.29 -2.72 4.63
N ILE A 129 -3.38 -3.50 4.61
CA ILE A 129 -3.41 -4.82 3.96
C ILE A 129 -3.08 -4.70 2.47
N GLY A 130 -3.83 -3.88 1.72
CA GLY A 130 -3.66 -3.80 0.27
C GLY A 130 -2.25 -3.36 -0.12
N VAL A 131 -1.73 -2.37 0.61
CA VAL A 131 -0.37 -1.84 0.43
C VAL A 131 0.70 -2.88 0.77
N PHE A 132 0.53 -3.62 1.89
CA PHE A 132 1.49 -4.64 2.31
C PHE A 132 1.52 -5.84 1.36
N VAL A 133 0.35 -6.32 0.93
CA VAL A 133 0.25 -7.40 -0.07
C VAL A 133 0.94 -6.98 -1.37
N PHE A 134 0.64 -5.78 -1.87
CA PHE A 134 1.30 -5.25 -3.06
C PHE A 134 2.82 -5.17 -2.90
N LEU A 135 3.31 -4.65 -1.77
CA LEU A 135 4.74 -4.50 -1.49
C LEU A 135 5.44 -5.86 -1.42
N VAL A 136 4.89 -6.83 -0.69
CA VAL A 136 5.49 -8.16 -0.53
C VAL A 136 5.46 -8.94 -1.84
N THR A 137 4.35 -8.93 -2.56
CA THR A 137 4.24 -9.62 -3.86
C THR A 137 5.15 -8.98 -4.90
N GLY A 138 5.13 -7.64 -5.01
CA GLY A 138 5.95 -6.90 -5.96
C GLY A 138 7.45 -7.09 -5.71
N LEU A 139 7.91 -6.99 -4.45
CA LEU A 139 9.31 -7.21 -4.11
C LEU A 139 9.73 -8.67 -4.33
N THR A 140 8.91 -9.64 -3.89
CA THR A 140 9.22 -11.07 -4.08
C THR A 140 9.36 -11.40 -5.57
N MET A 141 8.38 -11.01 -6.40
CA MET A 141 8.44 -11.22 -7.85
C MET A 141 9.66 -10.57 -8.49
N SER A 142 9.94 -9.31 -8.11
CA SER A 142 11.08 -8.57 -8.64
C SER A 142 12.41 -9.26 -8.30
N ILE A 143 12.58 -9.69 -7.05
CA ILE A 143 13.80 -10.39 -6.60
C ILE A 143 13.94 -11.74 -7.28
N THR A 144 12.87 -12.53 -7.38
CA THR A 144 12.89 -13.83 -8.07
C THR A 144 13.30 -13.68 -9.53
N PHE A 145 12.74 -12.70 -10.24
CA PHE A 145 13.11 -12.43 -11.63
C PHE A 145 14.52 -11.89 -11.76
N LEU A 146 14.94 -10.97 -10.88
CA LEU A 146 16.31 -10.45 -10.87
C LEU A 146 17.35 -11.57 -10.67
N ALA A 147 17.03 -12.53 -9.79
CA ALA A 147 17.87 -13.67 -9.46
C ALA A 147 17.83 -14.81 -10.50
N THR A 148 16.95 -14.72 -11.51
CA THR A 148 16.77 -15.77 -12.52
C THR A 148 18.07 -16.20 -13.21
N PRO A 149 19.01 -15.31 -13.60
CA PRO A 149 20.28 -15.70 -14.22
C PRO A 149 21.18 -16.59 -13.36
N MET A 150 20.95 -16.64 -12.05
CA MET A 150 21.73 -17.49 -11.13
C MET A 150 21.14 -18.90 -10.98
N PHE A 151 19.84 -19.06 -11.23
CA PHE A 151 19.09 -20.28 -10.89
C PHE A 151 18.39 -20.93 -12.09
N TYR A 152 18.60 -20.42 -13.32
CA TYR A 152 17.89 -20.93 -14.50
C TYR A 152 18.31 -22.34 -14.93
N ASP A 153 19.56 -22.74 -14.62
CA ASP A 153 20.10 -24.07 -14.98
C ASP A 153 20.00 -25.10 -13.84
N GLU A 154 19.40 -24.75 -12.70
CA GLU A 154 19.29 -25.66 -11.53
C GLU A 154 18.23 -26.75 -11.76
N PRO A 155 18.60 -28.04 -11.65
CA PRO A 155 17.69 -29.14 -11.91
C PRO A 155 16.51 -29.15 -10.92
N GLY A 156 15.29 -29.07 -11.45
CA GLY A 156 14.05 -29.10 -10.67
C GLY A 156 13.46 -27.72 -10.36
N GLN A 157 14.16 -26.64 -10.68
CA GLN A 157 13.64 -25.28 -10.56
C GLN A 157 13.08 -24.80 -11.90
N ARG A 158 11.80 -24.41 -11.92
CA ARG A 158 11.16 -23.84 -13.11
C ARG A 158 10.76 -22.40 -12.81
N ILE A 159 11.41 -21.47 -13.50
CA ILE A 159 11.11 -20.04 -13.44
C ILE A 159 10.46 -19.67 -14.77
N GLY A 160 9.32 -18.99 -14.73
CA GLY A 160 8.58 -18.70 -15.93
C GLY A 160 7.15 -18.26 -15.68
N LEU A 161 6.42 -18.05 -16.77
CA LEU A 161 4.97 -17.83 -16.74
C LEU A 161 4.27 -19.16 -17.00
N PHE A 162 3.53 -19.64 -16.01
CA PHE A 162 2.73 -20.86 -16.09
C PHE A 162 1.27 -20.46 -16.15
N LEU A 163 0.64 -20.68 -17.31
CA LEU A 163 -0.78 -20.39 -17.45
C LEU A 163 -1.58 -21.51 -16.77
N ALA A 164 -2.68 -21.14 -16.10
CA ALA A 164 -3.58 -22.12 -15.49
C ALA A 164 -4.24 -23.01 -16.56
N ASP A 165 -4.62 -22.40 -17.70
CA ASP A 165 -5.19 -23.08 -18.85
C ASP A 165 -4.29 -22.85 -20.09
N PRO A 166 -3.92 -23.91 -20.81
CA PRO A 166 -3.12 -23.79 -22.02
C PRO A 166 -3.93 -23.11 -23.13
N VAL A 167 -3.34 -22.11 -23.77
CA VAL A 167 -3.98 -21.43 -24.91
C VAL A 167 -3.67 -22.23 -26.16
N THR A 168 -4.69 -22.85 -26.75
CA THR A 168 -4.59 -23.59 -28.02
C THR A 168 -5.03 -22.71 -29.18
N LEU A 169 -4.10 -22.36 -30.05
CA LEU A 169 -4.40 -21.70 -31.32
C LEU A 169 -4.54 -22.76 -32.40
N THR A 170 -5.69 -22.81 -33.07
CA THR A 170 -5.98 -23.73 -34.18
C THR A 170 -6.09 -22.99 -35.52
N PRO A 171 -4.98 -22.45 -36.08
CA PRO A 171 -5.01 -21.87 -37.41
C PRO A 171 -5.30 -22.95 -38.46
N SER A 172 -6.27 -22.66 -39.31
CA SER A 172 -6.58 -23.47 -40.49
C SER A 172 -6.18 -22.71 -41.75
N LEU A 173 -5.47 -23.40 -42.64
CA LEU A 173 -5.07 -22.90 -43.94
C LEU A 173 -5.76 -23.75 -45.00
N SER A 174 -6.65 -23.15 -45.78
CA SER A 174 -7.26 -23.80 -46.93
C SER A 174 -6.66 -23.23 -48.22
N ILE A 175 -6.02 -24.08 -49.00
CA ILE A 175 -5.49 -23.73 -50.31
C ILE A 175 -6.38 -24.40 -51.36
N PRO A 176 -7.14 -23.63 -52.16
CA PRO A 176 -7.89 -24.17 -53.27
C PRO A 176 -6.94 -24.54 -54.41
N TRP A 177 -7.04 -25.77 -54.91
CA TRP A 177 -6.27 -26.28 -56.05
C TRP A 177 -7.21 -26.89 -57.09
N GLY A 178 -7.60 -26.10 -58.09
CA GLY A 178 -8.58 -26.52 -59.08
C GLY A 178 -9.93 -26.84 -58.41
N ASN A 179 -10.39 -28.09 -58.52
CA ASN A 179 -11.64 -28.56 -57.91
C ASN A 179 -11.44 -29.20 -56.51
N VAL A 180 -10.23 -29.16 -55.97
CA VAL A 180 -9.87 -29.79 -54.68
C VAL A 180 -9.52 -28.71 -53.68
N LEU A 181 -10.08 -28.79 -52.47
CA LEU A 181 -9.68 -27.96 -51.33
C LEU A 181 -8.69 -28.76 -50.49
N VAL A 182 -7.47 -28.24 -50.33
CA VAL A 182 -6.48 -28.82 -49.42
C VAL A 182 -6.46 -27.97 -48.17
N GLY A 183 -6.93 -28.54 -47.06
CA GLY A 183 -6.88 -27.93 -45.74
C GLY A 183 -5.68 -28.45 -44.95
N ALA A 184 -4.99 -27.55 -44.25
CA ALA A 184 -4.04 -27.88 -43.20
C ALA A 184 -4.48 -27.20 -41.91
N GLU A 185 -4.64 -27.97 -40.84
CA GLU A 185 -4.89 -27.45 -39.51
C GLU A 185 -3.64 -27.64 -38.67
N PHE A 186 -3.24 -26.60 -37.95
CA PHE A 186 -2.15 -26.67 -37.00
C PHE A 186 -2.73 -26.39 -35.62
N ALA A 187 -2.23 -27.06 -34.59
CA ALA A 187 -2.55 -26.74 -33.20
C ALA A 187 -1.27 -26.30 -32.51
N VAL A 188 -1.23 -25.04 -32.09
CA VAL A 188 -0.12 -24.49 -31.31
C VAL A 188 -0.63 -24.25 -29.89
N THR A 189 -0.15 -25.04 -28.94
CA THR A 189 -0.47 -24.90 -27.52
C THR A 189 0.62 -24.10 -26.83
N VAL A 190 0.26 -22.95 -26.26
CA VAL A 190 1.15 -22.16 -25.40
C VAL A 190 0.68 -22.36 -23.96
N SER A 191 1.39 -23.21 -23.21
CA SER A 191 1.06 -23.56 -21.82
C SER A 191 2.00 -22.90 -20.82
N GLU A 192 3.28 -22.82 -21.15
CA GLU A 192 4.30 -22.25 -20.28
C GLU A 192 5.36 -21.48 -21.09
N TRP A 193 5.82 -20.38 -20.53
CA TRP A 193 7.07 -19.76 -20.94
C TRP A 193 8.08 -19.99 -19.82
N ALA A 194 8.78 -21.11 -19.91
CA ALA A 194 9.86 -21.47 -19.00
C ALA A 194 11.18 -20.84 -19.46
N VAL A 195 11.98 -20.38 -18.49
CA VAL A 195 13.33 -19.88 -18.71
C VAL A 195 14.27 -21.06 -18.86
N ASN A 196 14.64 -21.39 -20.11
CA ASN A 196 15.50 -22.54 -20.44
C ASN A 196 16.84 -22.13 -21.07
N SER A 197 17.08 -20.82 -21.20
CA SER A 197 18.27 -20.28 -21.81
C SER A 197 18.76 -19.06 -21.05
N LEU A 198 20.06 -18.76 -21.17
CA LEU A 198 20.65 -17.55 -20.61
C LEU A 198 19.97 -16.27 -21.17
N ALA A 199 19.57 -16.27 -22.44
CA ALA A 199 18.90 -15.14 -23.06
C ALA A 199 17.52 -14.87 -22.42
N ASP A 200 16.74 -15.93 -22.19
CA ASP A 200 15.48 -15.84 -21.44
C ASP A 200 15.73 -15.36 -20.01
N ALA A 201 16.77 -15.89 -19.35
CA ALA A 201 17.08 -15.53 -17.98
C ALA A 201 17.44 -14.05 -17.83
N LEU A 202 18.21 -13.50 -18.77
CA LEU A 202 18.53 -12.07 -18.83
C LEU A 202 17.30 -11.22 -19.15
N PHE A 203 16.41 -11.69 -20.02
CA PHE A 203 15.14 -11.01 -20.29
C PHE A 203 14.27 -10.92 -19.05
N PHE A 204 14.04 -12.04 -18.35
CA PHE A 204 13.27 -12.06 -17.11
C PHE A 204 13.94 -11.24 -16.01
N SER A 205 15.28 -11.24 -15.92
CA SER A 205 16.02 -10.36 -14.99
C SER A 205 15.79 -8.88 -15.29
N ALA A 206 15.80 -8.47 -16.56
CA ALA A 206 15.47 -7.11 -16.97
C ALA A 206 14.01 -6.75 -16.61
N VAL A 207 13.05 -7.66 -16.82
CA VAL A 207 11.66 -7.50 -16.39
C VAL A 207 11.58 -7.35 -14.86
N GLY A 208 12.33 -8.15 -14.10
CA GLY A 208 12.44 -8.06 -12.65
C GLY A 208 12.99 -6.71 -12.17
N ALA A 209 14.00 -6.17 -12.86
CA ALA A 209 14.54 -4.84 -12.57
C ALA A 209 13.49 -3.73 -12.83
N ILE A 210 12.73 -3.83 -13.91
CA ILE A 210 11.64 -2.89 -14.22
C ILE A 210 10.54 -3.00 -13.16
N LEU A 211 10.14 -4.22 -12.78
CA LEU A 211 9.16 -4.46 -11.72
C LEU A 211 9.63 -3.92 -10.37
N LEU A 212 10.92 -4.03 -10.05
CA LEU A 212 11.49 -3.49 -8.82
C LEU A 212 11.34 -1.96 -8.80
N LEU A 213 11.75 -1.30 -9.89
CA LEU A 213 11.60 0.14 -10.03
C LEU A 213 10.13 0.55 -9.93
N LEU A 214 9.23 -0.14 -10.63
CA LEU A 214 7.80 0.12 -10.58
C LEU A 214 7.24 -0.01 -9.15
N THR A 215 7.64 -1.07 -8.44
CA THR A 215 7.26 -1.31 -7.03
C THR A 215 7.71 -0.15 -6.15
N LEU A 216 8.96 0.31 -6.28
CA LEU A 216 9.48 1.45 -5.52
C LEU A 216 8.75 2.76 -5.86
N HIS A 217 8.37 2.97 -7.12
CA HIS A 217 7.56 4.14 -7.51
C HIS A 217 6.18 4.11 -6.86
N ILE A 218 5.55 2.94 -6.83
CA ILE A 218 4.24 2.78 -6.20
C ILE A 218 4.35 2.98 -4.69
N VAL A 219 5.40 2.48 -4.04
CA VAL A 219 5.67 2.76 -2.62
C VAL A 219 5.79 4.26 -2.37
N ASN A 220 6.55 4.98 -3.20
CA ASN A 220 6.68 6.44 -3.09
C ASN A 220 5.33 7.14 -3.31
N PHE A 221 4.52 6.68 -4.25
CA PHE A 221 3.17 7.19 -4.49
C PHE A 221 2.25 6.94 -3.29
N VAL A 222 2.28 5.75 -2.69
CA VAL A 222 1.52 5.39 -1.48
C VAL A 222 1.98 6.21 -0.28
N ALA A 223 3.29 6.45 -0.14
CA ALA A 223 3.85 7.30 0.90
C ALA A 223 3.36 8.75 0.75
N TRP A 224 3.37 9.29 -0.48
CA TRP A 224 2.80 10.59 -0.80
C TRP A 224 1.29 10.66 -0.50
N PHE A 225 0.53 9.63 -0.89
CA PHE A 225 -0.90 9.55 -0.62
C PHE A 225 -1.16 9.49 0.89
N SER A 226 -0.38 8.71 1.63
CA SER A 226 -0.45 8.60 3.09
C SER A 226 -0.17 9.94 3.75
N ARG A 227 0.84 10.70 3.29
CA ARG A 227 1.09 12.07 3.75
C ARG A 227 -0.16 12.95 3.60
N GLN A 228 -0.79 12.94 2.42
CA GLN A 228 -1.97 13.76 2.16
C GLN A 228 -3.18 13.33 2.99
N TYR A 229 -3.40 12.03 3.09
CA TYR A 229 -4.44 11.43 3.93
C TYR A 229 -4.28 11.78 5.41
N THR A 230 -3.07 11.67 5.96
CA THR A 230 -2.78 12.04 7.36
C THR A 230 -2.90 13.54 7.58
N ARG A 231 -2.40 14.36 6.66
CA ARG A 231 -2.49 15.83 6.78
C ARG A 231 -3.94 16.31 6.75
N THR A 232 -4.76 15.76 5.86
CA THR A 232 -6.16 16.20 5.70
C THR A 232 -7.05 15.75 6.86
N LEU A 233 -6.84 14.55 7.39
CA LEU A 233 -7.71 13.99 8.43
C LEU A 233 -7.22 14.28 9.86
N LEU A 234 -5.90 14.33 10.07
CA LEU A 234 -5.31 14.56 11.40
C LEU A 234 -4.71 15.97 11.56
N GLY A 235 -4.32 16.65 10.49
CA GLY A 235 -3.72 17.99 10.55
C GLY A 235 -4.72 19.11 10.83
N ASP A 236 -4.28 20.21 11.43
CA ASP A 236 -5.13 21.35 11.80
C ASP A 236 -5.65 22.09 10.56
N PRO A 237 -6.99 22.21 10.34
CA PRO A 237 -7.52 22.83 9.13
C PRO A 237 -7.14 24.31 8.97
N VAL A 238 -6.81 24.99 10.08
CA VAL A 238 -6.37 26.39 10.06
C VAL A 238 -4.97 26.55 9.44
N ALA A 239 -4.09 25.56 9.61
CA ALA A 239 -2.74 25.57 9.05
C ALA A 239 -2.67 25.20 7.55
N VAL A 240 -3.82 25.00 6.89
CA VAL A 240 -3.92 24.67 5.46
C VAL A 240 -4.17 25.92 4.59
N LEU A 241 -4.45 27.08 5.21
CA LEU A 241 -4.80 28.32 4.52
C LEU A 241 -3.65 29.35 4.42
N ASP A 242 -2.47 29.05 4.97
CA ASP A 242 -1.23 29.81 4.80
C ASP A 242 -0.28 29.08 3.84
#